data_AF-A0A1M6GSQ7-F1
#
_entry.id   AF-A0A1M6GSQ7-F1
#
_cell.length_a   1.000
_cell.length_b   1.000
_cell.length_c   1.000
_cell.angle_alpha   90.00
_cell.angle_beta   90.00
_cell.angle_gamma   90.00
#
_symmetry.space_group_name_H-M   'P 1'
#
loop_
_entity.id
_entity.type
_entity.pdbx_description
1 polymer ?
#
loop_
_entity_poly.entity_id
_entity_poly.type
_entity_poly.pdbx_seq_one_letter_code
_entity_poly.pdbx_strand_id
1 'polypeptide(L)' 'MPEKTRLNRRLSVYYLYQNNKPVPIIRLQGKWLRRLGFEPGGKITVVARKGLLLVRLIPDAEA' A
#
# COMPACT_ATOMS: atom_id res chain seq x y z
N MET A 1 17.92 -14.14 -11.41
CA MET A 1 17.56 -14.76 -10.12
C MET A 1 16.51 -13.89 -9.46
N PRO A 2 15.21 -14.21 -9.49
CA PRO A 2 14.22 -13.36 -8.85
C PRO A 2 14.01 -13.80 -7.39
N GLU A 3 13.40 -12.90 -6.61
CA GLU A 3 12.72 -13.23 -5.36
C GLU A 3 13.58 -13.31 -4.08
N LYS A 4 13.69 -12.18 -3.39
CA LYS A 4 13.56 -12.10 -1.92
C LYS A 4 13.52 -10.62 -1.48
N THR A 5 12.41 -9.95 -1.74
CA THR A 5 12.12 -8.67 -1.08
C THR A 5 11.00 -8.86 -0.08
N ARG A 6 11.16 -9.81 0.87
CA ARG A 6 10.30 -9.89 2.06
C ARG A 6 10.65 -8.74 3.00
N LEU A 7 10.01 -7.60 2.78
CA LEU A 7 10.13 -6.44 3.66
C LEU A 7 9.04 -6.50 4.74
N ASN A 8 9.36 -7.07 5.89
CA ASN A 8 8.49 -7.04 7.06
C ASN A 8 8.69 -5.71 7.79
N ARG A 9 7.95 -4.67 7.38
CA ARG A 9 7.93 -3.38 8.09
C ARG A 9 6.71 -3.29 8.98
N ARG A 10 6.94 -3.08 10.29
CA ARG A 10 5.90 -2.74 11.25
C ARG A 10 5.72 -1.23 11.22
N LEU A 11 4.55 -0.76 10.80
CA LEU A 11 4.20 0.65 10.75
C LEU A 11 3.02 0.89 11.68
N SER A 12 3.00 2.06 12.32
CA SER A 12 1.84 2.50 13.10
C SER A 12 0.73 2.97 12.15
N VAL A 13 -0.51 2.68 12.52
CA VAL A 13 -1.68 3.32 11.90
C VAL A 13 -1.74 4.75 12.41
N TYR A 14 -1.78 5.70 11.49
CA TYR A 14 -1.94 7.12 11.82
C TYR A 14 -3.42 7.50 11.72
N TYR A 15 -3.75 8.73 12.10
CA TYR A 15 -5.08 9.28 11.91
C TYR A 15 -5.01 10.57 11.10
N LEU A 16 -6.10 10.85 10.38
CA LEU A 16 -6.41 12.17 9.83
C LEU A 16 -7.72 12.65 10.43
N TYR A 17 -7.90 13.96 10.53
CA TYR A 17 -9.20 14.51 10.88
C TYR A 17 -10.03 14.69 9.61
N GLN A 18 -11.18 14.01 9.55
CA GLN A 18 -12.17 14.18 8.50
C GLN A 18 -13.53 14.45 9.15
N ASN A 19 -14.18 15.58 8.81
CA ASN A 19 -15.41 16.04 9.47
C ASN A 19 -15.33 16.05 11.00
N ASN A 20 -14.23 16.59 11.54
CA ASN A 20 -13.94 16.67 12.99
C ASN A 20 -13.81 15.30 13.70
N LYS A 21 -13.64 14.20 12.95
CA LYS A 21 -13.46 12.85 13.51
C LYS A 21 -12.12 12.25 13.05
N PRO A 22 -11.39 11.54 13.94
CA PRO A 22 -10.17 10.84 13.54
C PRO A 22 -10.52 9.61 12.70
N VAL A 23 -10.03 9.58 11.46
CA VAL A 23 -10.13 8.44 10.55
C VAL A 23 -8.77 7.75 10.41
N PRO A 24 -8.71 6.42 10.39
CA PRO A 24 -7.44 5.69 10.29
C PRO A 24 -6.83 5.82 8.90
N ILE A 25 -5.51 6.00 8.86
CA ILE A 25 -4.72 6.05 7.62
C ILE A 25 -3.46 5.19 7.76
N ILE A 26 -3.13 4.46 6.69
CA ILE A 26 -1.89 3.72 6.56
C ILE A 26 -1.00 4.46 5.56
N ARG A 27 0.16 4.96 6.03
CA ARG A 27 1.13 5.65 5.17
C ARG A 27 2.23 4.68 4.76
N LEU A 28 2.18 4.21 3.52
CA LEU A 28 3.27 3.45 2.90
C LEU A 28 4.18 4.44 2.17
N GLN A 29 5.46 4.55 2.55
CA GLN A 29 6.40 5.49 1.95
C GLN A 29 7.83 4.95 1.89
N GLY A 30 8.60 5.42 0.90
CA GLY A 30 10.04 5.21 0.76
C GLY A 30 10.44 4.43 -0.49
N LYS A 31 11.76 4.38 -0.74
CA LYS A 31 12.36 3.76 -1.95
C LYS A 31 11.97 2.30 -2.19
N TRP A 32 11.44 1.62 -1.18
CA TRP A 32 11.04 0.22 -1.28
C TRP A 32 9.75 0.01 -2.06
N LEU A 33 8.81 0.96 -2.03
CA LEU A 33 7.59 0.89 -2.84
C LEU A 33 7.95 0.89 -4.32
N ARG A 34 8.84 1.80 -4.71
CA ARG A 34 9.37 1.89 -6.06
C ARG A 34 10.03 0.59 -6.52
N ARG A 35 10.84 -0.04 -5.65
CA ARG A 35 11.47 -1.35 -5.93
C ARG A 35 10.48 -2.49 -6.10
N LEU A 36 9.26 -2.36 -5.57
CA LEU A 36 8.19 -3.33 -5.75
C LEU A 36 7.28 -2.99 -6.95
N GLY A 37 7.59 -1.94 -7.72
CA GLY A 37 6.82 -1.50 -8.88
C GLY A 37 5.69 -0.51 -8.58
N PHE A 38 5.54 -0.06 -7.32
CA PHE A 38 4.60 1.01 -6.98
C PHE A 38 5.21 2.36 -7.37
N GLU A 39 4.91 2.79 -8.59
CA GLU A 39 5.28 4.09 -9.13
C GLU A 39 4.10 5.09 -9.06
N PRO A 40 4.36 6.40 -8.96
CA PRO A 40 3.32 7.42 -9.06
C PRO A 40 2.55 7.28 -10.37
N GLY A 41 1.21 7.31 -10.30
CA GLY A 41 0.33 7.10 -11.45
C GLY A 41 -0.04 5.64 -11.72
N GLY A 42 0.64 4.67 -11.10
CA GLY A 42 0.27 3.26 -11.18
C GLY A 42 -1.06 2.96 -10.50
N LYS A 43 -1.86 2.07 -11.09
CA LYS A 43 -3.12 1.61 -10.51
C LYS A 43 -2.88 0.42 -9.57
N ILE A 44 -3.63 0.38 -8.47
CA ILE A 44 -3.55 -0.69 -7.48
C ILE A 44 -4.93 -1.26 -7.18
N THR A 45 -4.99 -2.54 -6.83
CA THR A 45 -6.16 -3.17 -6.22
C THR A 45 -5.90 -3.35 -4.74
N VAL A 46 -6.87 -2.96 -3.91
CA VAL A 46 -6.85 -3.23 -2.47
C VAL A 46 -7.99 -4.20 -2.16
N VAL A 47 -7.63 -5.42 -1.74
CA VAL A 47 -8.60 -6.41 -1.26
C VAL A 47 -8.61 -6.35 0.26
N ALA A 48 -9.77 -6.02 0.84
CA ALA A 48 -9.96 -5.90 2.28
C ALA A 48 -10.68 -7.13 2.85
N ARG A 49 -10.15 -7.65 3.96
CA ARG A 49 -10.76 -8.67 4.81
C ARG A 49 -10.57 -8.28 6.27
N LYS A 50 -11.31 -8.91 7.19
CA LYS A 50 -11.16 -8.67 8.62
C LYS A 50 -9.70 -8.92 9.04
N GLY A 51 -9.00 -7.88 9.49
CA GLY A 51 -7.61 -7.94 9.94
C GLY A 51 -6.54 -7.99 8.82
N LEU A 52 -6.93 -7.89 7.54
CA LEU A 52 -6.00 -8.02 6.42
C LEU A 52 -6.34 -7.06 5.27
N LEU A 53 -5.34 -6.33 4.80
CA LEU A 53 -5.36 -5.61 3.54
C LEU A 53 -4.31 -6.20 2.62
N LEU A 54 -4.74 -6.67 1.44
CA LEU A 54 -3.85 -7.11 0.38
C LEU A 54 -3.80 -6.05 -0.71
N VAL A 55 -2.64 -5.44 -0.92
CA VAL A 55 -2.41 -4.42 -1.95
C VAL A 55 -1.63 -5.05 -3.10
N ARG A 56 -2.14 -4.93 -4.32
CA ARG A 56 -1.51 -5.47 -5.55
C ARG A 56 -1.46 -4.42 -6.64
N LEU A 57 -0.42 -4.45 -7.46
CA LEU A 57 -0.35 -3.68 -8.69
C LEU A 57 -1.32 -4.26 -9.71
N ILE A 58 -1.99 -3.38 -10.46
CA ILE A 58 -2.76 -3.74 -11.65
C ILE A 58 -1.81 -3.61 -12.84
N PRO A 59 -1.63 -4.65 -13.66
CA PRO A 59 -0.84 -4.54 -14.88
C PRO A 59 -1.50 -3.58 -15.88
N ASP A 60 -0.69 -2.77 -16.57
CA ASP A 60 -1.16 -1.76 -17.53
C ASP A 60 -1.95 -2.33 -18.73
N ALA A 61 -1.92 -3.66 -18.92
CA ALA A 61 -2.66 -4.33 -20.00
C ALA A 61 -4.19 -4.35 -19.80
N GLU A 62 -4.70 -3.95 -18.64
CA GLU A 62 -6.14 -3.87 -18.33
C GLU A 62 -6.60 -2.46 -17.94
N ALA A 63 -5.80 -1.42 -18.24
CA ALA A 63 -6.01 -0.05 -17.74
C ALA A 63 -6.78 0.88 -18.69
#